data_AF-A0A2P4XVQ9-F1
#
_entry.id   AF-A0A2P4XVQ9-F1
#
_cell.length_a   1.000
_cell.length_b   1.000
_cell.length_c   1.000
_cell.angle_alpha   90.00
_cell.angle_beta   90.00
_cell.angle_gamma   90.00
#
_symmetry.space_group_name_H-M   'P 1'
#
loop_
_entity.id
_entity.type
_entity.pdbx_description
1 polymer ?
#
loop_
_entity_poly.entity_id
_entity_poly.type
_entity_poly.pdbx_seq_one_letter_code
_entity_poly.pdbx_strand_id
1 'polypeptide(L)'
;MEQPALQVLLEESANATLDRCRGARPVTTTRAYAPKQREFKAWCDRKGFHEITRYQVTTSQMHLFLQEEVVDRKVRVKCSDRKVGVSTVEMYVNAISDLYNYQQSRGANAHPHTRNSLIKALLGSLKRQMYEKNKRTDYKRARLNFSLLYESKYWE
;
A
#
# COMPACT_ATOMS: atom_id res chain seq x y z
N MET A 1 -32.93 -31.33 4.69
CA MET A 1 -31.79 -31.11 5.61
C MET A 1 -30.53 -31.44 4.84
N GLU A 2 -29.73 -30.45 4.44
CA GLU A 2 -28.40 -30.74 3.90
C GLU A 2 -27.57 -31.43 5.00
N GLN A 3 -26.85 -32.49 4.64
CA GLN A 3 -26.06 -33.25 5.61
C GLN A 3 -24.83 -32.41 5.99
N PRO A 4 -24.57 -32.17 7.30
CA PRO A 4 -23.45 -31.33 7.75
C PRO A 4 -22.08 -31.80 7.23
N ALA A 5 -21.93 -33.10 6.96
CA ALA A 5 -20.72 -33.66 6.35
C ALA A 5 -20.50 -33.20 4.90
N LEU A 6 -21.56 -33.02 4.12
CA LEU A 6 -21.47 -32.53 2.74
C LEU A 6 -21.02 -31.06 2.73
N GLN A 7 -21.54 -30.25 3.65
CA GLN A 7 -21.18 -28.84 3.76
C GLN A 7 -19.68 -28.66 4.10
N VAL A 8 -19.17 -29.46 5.05
CA VAL A 8 -17.74 -29.47 5.39
C VAL A 8 -16.88 -29.85 4.18
N LEU A 9 -17.26 -30.90 3.43
CA LEU A 9 -16.53 -31.33 2.23
C LEU A 9 -16.47 -30.23 1.16
N LEU A 10 -17.59 -29.52 0.95
CA LEU A 10 -17.65 -28.40 0.00
C LEU A 10 -16.70 -27.26 0.41
N GLU A 11 -16.70 -26.90 1.69
CA GLU A 11 -15.80 -25.89 2.24
C GLU A 11 -14.33 -26.31 2.15
N GLU A 12 -14.00 -27.54 2.49
CA GLU A 12 -12.64 -28.09 2.38
C GLU A 12 -12.13 -28.07 0.93
N SER A 13 -12.97 -28.48 -0.03
CA SER A 13 -12.63 -28.44 -1.45
C SER A 13 -12.37 -27.02 -1.96
N ALA A 14 -13.22 -26.06 -1.58
CA ALA A 14 -13.03 -24.65 -1.90
C ALA A 14 -11.72 -24.11 -1.27
N ASN A 15 -11.49 -24.41 0.00
CA ASN A 15 -10.31 -24.00 0.74
C ASN A 15 -9.01 -24.55 0.16
N ALA A 16 -8.99 -25.82 -0.25
CA ALA A 16 -7.84 -26.44 -0.92
C ALA A 16 -7.49 -25.75 -2.24
N THR A 17 -8.51 -25.35 -3.01
CA THR A 17 -8.31 -24.60 -4.25
C THR A 17 -7.65 -23.25 -3.98
N LEU A 18 -8.11 -22.52 -2.95
CA LEU A 18 -7.53 -21.24 -2.55
C LEU A 18 -6.07 -21.37 -2.10
N ASP A 19 -5.73 -22.43 -1.37
CA ASP A 19 -4.35 -22.69 -0.95
C ASP A 19 -3.44 -23.03 -2.11
N ARG A 20 -3.91 -23.82 -3.08
CA ARG A 20 -3.18 -24.07 -4.33
C ARG A 20 -2.91 -22.78 -5.10
N CYS A 21 -3.93 -21.94 -5.28
CA CYS A 21 -3.78 -20.64 -5.95
C CYS A 21 -2.78 -19.73 -5.22
N ARG A 22 -2.79 -19.75 -3.88
CA ARG A 22 -1.87 -18.97 -3.06
C ARG A 22 -0.43 -19.49 -3.17
N GLY A 23 -0.24 -20.81 -3.16
CA GLY A 23 1.05 -21.46 -3.34
C GLY A 23 1.66 -21.27 -4.73
N ALA A 24 0.81 -21.18 -5.76
CA ALA A 24 1.23 -20.92 -7.15
C ALA A 24 1.63 -19.45 -7.42
N ARG A 25 1.50 -18.55 -6.44
CA ARG A 25 1.81 -17.14 -6.61
C ARG A 25 3.29 -16.93 -6.98
N PRO A 26 3.59 -16.00 -7.90
CA PRO A 26 4.96 -15.60 -8.19
C PRO A 26 5.74 -15.21 -6.92
N VAL A 27 6.91 -15.82 -6.74
CA VAL A 27 7.80 -15.61 -5.57
C VAL A 27 8.10 -14.12 -5.36
N THR A 28 8.26 -13.37 -6.45
CA THR A 28 8.50 -11.92 -6.42
C THR A 28 7.39 -11.16 -5.71
N THR A 29 6.12 -11.45 -6.03
CA THR A 29 4.96 -10.80 -5.40
C THR A 29 4.87 -11.17 -3.94
N THR A 30 5.09 -12.45 -3.61
CA THR A 30 5.11 -12.92 -2.21
C THR A 30 6.18 -12.19 -1.40
N ARG A 31 7.42 -12.11 -1.92
CA ARG A 31 8.53 -11.39 -1.27
C ARG A 31 8.25 -9.90 -1.12
N ALA A 32 7.60 -9.27 -2.11
CA ALA A 32 7.29 -7.85 -2.07
C ALA A 32 6.18 -7.50 -1.07
N TYR A 33 5.16 -8.36 -0.93
CA TYR A 33 3.97 -8.10 -0.13
C TYR A 33 4.11 -8.54 1.33
N ALA A 34 4.79 -9.65 1.60
CA ALA A 34 4.98 -10.20 2.94
C ALA A 34 5.45 -9.17 3.99
N PRO A 35 6.50 -8.34 3.74
CA PRO A 35 6.94 -7.35 4.75
C PRO A 35 5.86 -6.29 5.02
N LYS A 36 5.11 -5.87 4.00
CA LYS A 36 4.06 -4.83 4.12
C LYS A 36 2.86 -5.33 4.90
N GLN A 37 2.46 -6.58 4.65
CA GLN A 37 1.43 -7.26 5.43
C GLN A 37 1.86 -7.46 6.88
N ARG A 38 3.14 -7.77 7.13
CA ARG A 38 3.69 -7.88 8.48
C ARG A 38 3.68 -6.54 9.22
N GLU A 39 4.10 -5.46 8.58
CA GLU A 39 4.04 -4.11 9.15
C GLU A 39 2.59 -3.70 9.51
N PHE A 40 1.62 -3.99 8.63
CA PHE A 40 0.21 -3.74 8.91
C PHE A 40 -0.29 -4.52 10.13
N LYS A 41 0.03 -5.82 10.23
CA LYS A 41 -0.35 -6.64 11.39
C LYS A 41 0.29 -6.12 12.68
N ALA A 42 1.58 -5.78 12.65
CA ALA A 42 2.27 -5.21 13.80
C ALA A 42 1.67 -3.87 14.22
N TRP A 43 1.17 -3.06 13.28
CA TRP A 43 0.43 -1.84 13.59
C TRP A 43 -0.94 -2.15 14.22
N CYS A 44 -1.67 -3.16 13.72
CA CYS A 44 -2.91 -3.62 14.36
C CYS A 44 -2.69 -4.07 15.81
N ASP A 45 -1.58 -4.79 16.07
CA ASP A 45 -1.21 -5.24 17.41
C ASP A 45 -0.99 -4.04 18.36
N ARG A 46 -0.36 -2.96 17.87
CA ARG A 46 -0.15 -1.73 18.65
C ARG A 46 -1.43 -0.92 18.90
N LYS A 47 -2.42 -1.00 17.99
CA LYS A 47 -3.67 -0.25 18.11
C LYS A 47 -4.64 -0.83 19.14
N GLY A 48 -4.45 -2.08 19.56
CA GLY A 48 -5.32 -2.72 20.54
C GLY A 48 -6.71 -3.04 20.00
N PHE A 49 -6.82 -3.38 18.71
CA PHE A 49 -8.09 -3.90 18.16
C PHE A 49 -8.50 -5.20 18.86
N HIS A 50 -9.80 -5.50 18.84
CA HIS A 50 -10.36 -6.71 19.44
C HIS A 50 -9.68 -7.97 18.89
N GLU A 51 -9.30 -8.89 19.77
CA GLU A 51 -8.40 -10.03 19.47
C GLU A 51 -8.82 -10.82 18.22
N ILE A 52 -10.11 -11.15 18.14
CA ILE A 52 -10.69 -11.95 17.04
C ILE A 52 -10.65 -11.21 15.69
N THR A 53 -10.85 -9.90 15.69
CA THR A 53 -11.06 -9.10 14.47
C THR A 53 -9.86 -8.22 14.13
N ARG A 54 -8.81 -8.21 14.95
CA ARG A 54 -7.67 -7.28 14.83
C ARG A 54 -6.97 -7.29 13.48
N TYR A 55 -7.03 -8.42 12.77
CA TYR A 55 -6.43 -8.57 11.45
C TYR A 55 -7.42 -8.54 10.29
N GLN A 56 -8.75 -8.50 10.54
CA GLN A 56 -9.71 -8.28 9.48
C GLN A 56 -9.46 -6.90 8.87
N VAL A 57 -9.21 -6.86 7.57
CA VAL A 57 -8.84 -5.62 6.89
C VAL A 57 -10.08 -4.84 6.54
N THR A 58 -10.19 -3.62 7.06
CA THR A 58 -11.19 -2.62 6.62
C THR A 58 -10.53 -1.48 5.85
N THR A 59 -11.33 -0.75 5.06
CA THR A 59 -10.86 0.48 4.41
C THR A 59 -10.30 1.47 5.43
N SER A 60 -11.00 1.68 6.54
CA SER A 60 -10.61 2.67 7.56
C SER A 60 -9.28 2.32 8.22
N GLN A 61 -9.06 1.03 8.54
CA GLN A 61 -7.77 0.57 9.06
C GLN A 61 -6.65 0.73 8.04
N MET A 62 -6.87 0.34 6.77
CA MET A 62 -5.87 0.52 5.74
C MET A 62 -5.52 2.00 5.54
N HIS A 63 -6.52 2.88 5.51
CA HIS A 63 -6.31 4.32 5.37
C HIS A 63 -5.52 4.89 6.55
N LEU A 64 -5.92 4.57 7.79
CA LEU A 64 -5.26 5.08 8.99
C LEU A 64 -3.80 4.59 9.08
N PHE A 65 -3.57 3.30 8.82
CA PHE A 65 -2.22 2.74 8.74
C PHE A 65 -1.33 3.47 7.73
N LEU A 66 -1.84 3.72 6.52
CA LEU A 66 -1.05 4.41 5.48
C LEU A 66 -0.67 5.83 5.93
N GLN A 67 -1.59 6.56 6.56
CA GLN A 67 -1.34 7.91 7.06
C GLN A 67 -0.28 7.92 8.17
N GLU A 68 -0.44 7.08 9.19
CA GLU A 68 0.43 7.09 10.38
C GLU A 68 1.81 6.51 10.09
N GLU A 69 1.88 5.42 9.34
CA GLU A 69 3.10 4.62 9.25
C GLU A 69 3.84 4.81 7.92
N VAL A 70 3.18 5.18 6.83
CA VAL A 70 3.76 5.04 5.47
C VAL A 70 3.96 6.39 4.76
N VAL A 71 2.93 7.24 4.70
CA VAL A 71 2.91 8.44 3.84
C VAL A 71 4.04 9.42 4.16
N ASP A 72 4.25 9.71 5.45
CA ASP A 72 5.25 10.68 5.90
C ASP A 72 6.58 10.06 6.33
N ARG A 73 6.73 8.74 6.15
CA ARG A 73 7.96 8.03 6.50
C ARG A 73 9.14 8.59 5.70
N LYS A 74 10.22 8.94 6.41
CA LYS A 74 11.47 9.37 5.80
C LYS A 74 12.28 8.14 5.37
N VAL A 75 12.81 8.21 4.16
CA VAL A 75 13.70 7.21 3.57
C VAL A 75 15.04 7.89 3.31
N ARG A 76 16.11 7.30 3.85
CA ARG A 76 17.47 7.78 3.65
C ARG A 76 17.92 7.49 2.23
N VAL A 77 18.43 8.51 1.56
CA VAL A 77 19.09 8.44 0.26
C VAL A 77 20.51 8.98 0.43
N LYS A 78 21.41 8.61 -0.49
CA LYS A 78 22.87 8.81 -0.42
C LYS A 78 23.32 10.17 0.15
N CYS A 79 22.55 11.25 -0.02
CA CYS A 79 22.86 12.58 0.54
C CYS A 79 21.65 13.32 1.16
N SER A 80 20.49 12.69 1.36
CA SER A 80 19.30 13.37 1.91
C SER A 80 18.22 12.41 2.39
N ASP A 81 17.35 12.90 3.27
CA ASP A 81 16.10 12.24 3.59
C ASP A 81 15.00 12.68 2.63
N ARG A 82 14.27 11.72 2.06
CA ARG A 82 13.07 12.00 1.29
C ARG A 82 11.88 11.23 1.84
N LYS A 83 10.68 11.78 1.66
CA LYS A 83 9.46 11.01 1.94
C LYS A 83 9.35 9.80 1.02
N VAL A 84 8.69 8.76 1.52
CA VAL A 84 8.28 7.59 0.72
C VAL A 84 7.57 8.06 -0.57
N GLY A 85 7.90 7.42 -1.69
CA GLY A 85 7.29 7.76 -2.98
C GLY A 85 5.89 7.16 -3.13
N VAL A 86 5.06 7.77 -3.98
CA VAL A 86 3.69 7.30 -4.26
C VAL A 86 3.65 5.83 -4.67
N SER A 87 4.59 5.39 -5.52
CA SER A 87 4.68 3.99 -5.95
C SER A 87 4.82 3.02 -4.76
N THR A 88 5.58 3.38 -3.74
CA THR A 88 5.73 2.56 -2.55
C THR A 88 4.42 2.52 -1.75
N VAL A 89 3.72 3.65 -1.61
CA VAL A 89 2.38 3.69 -0.97
C VAL A 89 1.40 2.81 -1.73
N GLU A 90 1.40 2.85 -3.06
CA GLU A 90 0.58 1.96 -3.90
C GLU A 90 0.94 0.48 -3.69
N MET A 91 2.22 0.14 -3.48
CA MET A 91 2.60 -1.23 -3.13
C MET A 91 2.04 -1.68 -1.78
N TYR A 92 1.96 -0.79 -0.78
CA TYR A 92 1.29 -1.11 0.49
C TYR A 92 -0.21 -1.34 0.28
N VAL A 93 -0.87 -0.45 -0.47
CA VAL A 93 -2.29 -0.61 -0.82
C VAL A 93 -2.54 -1.95 -1.50
N ASN A 94 -1.71 -2.33 -2.47
CA ASN A 94 -1.84 -3.60 -3.18
C ASN A 94 -1.61 -4.80 -2.24
N ALA A 95 -0.59 -4.75 -1.38
CA ALA A 95 -0.29 -5.82 -0.44
C ALA A 95 -1.38 -6.02 0.63
N ILE A 96 -2.02 -4.94 1.09
CA ILE A 96 -3.11 -4.99 2.07
C ILE A 96 -4.43 -5.37 1.40
N SER A 97 -4.70 -4.88 0.19
CA SER A 97 -5.87 -5.32 -0.61
C SER A 97 -5.80 -6.81 -0.92
N ASP A 98 -4.59 -7.33 -1.15
CA ASP A 98 -4.34 -8.75 -1.32
C ASP A 98 -4.67 -9.58 -0.07
N LEU A 99 -4.26 -9.08 1.11
CA LEU A 99 -4.63 -9.70 2.39
C LEU A 99 -6.15 -9.69 2.59
N TYR A 100 -6.83 -8.59 2.23
CA TYR A 100 -8.28 -8.48 2.25
C TYR A 100 -8.95 -9.51 1.30
N ASN A 101 -8.48 -9.63 0.07
CA ASN A 101 -9.03 -10.58 -0.91
C ASN A 101 -8.94 -12.02 -0.42
N TYR A 102 -7.82 -12.37 0.25
CA TYR A 102 -7.67 -13.67 0.89
C TYR A 102 -8.68 -13.90 2.02
N GLN A 103 -8.99 -12.87 2.82
CA GLN A 103 -9.98 -12.98 3.89
C GLN A 103 -11.40 -13.12 3.33
N GLN A 104 -11.73 -12.33 2.31
CA GLN A 104 -13.02 -12.41 1.61
C GLN A 104 -13.24 -13.76 0.95
N SER A 105 -12.24 -14.29 0.24
CA SER A 105 -12.36 -15.60 -0.42
C SER A 105 -12.59 -16.75 0.56
N ARG A 106 -12.19 -16.57 1.82
CA ARG A 106 -12.39 -17.52 2.93
C ARG A 106 -13.67 -17.25 3.74
N GLY A 107 -14.48 -16.25 3.35
CA GLY A 107 -15.65 -15.81 4.11
C GLY A 107 -15.33 -15.17 5.47
N ALA A 108 -14.05 -14.88 5.74
CA ALA A 108 -13.60 -14.36 7.04
C ALA A 108 -13.74 -12.83 7.18
N ASN A 109 -14.12 -12.12 6.12
CA ASN A 109 -14.27 -10.67 6.12
C ASN A 109 -15.41 -10.29 5.18
N ALA A 110 -16.49 -9.69 5.70
CA ALA A 110 -17.65 -9.27 4.92
C ALA A 110 -17.64 -7.76 4.58
N HIS A 111 -16.58 -7.04 4.93
CA HIS A 111 -16.49 -5.60 4.69
C HIS A 111 -16.36 -5.28 3.19
N PRO A 112 -16.73 -4.05 2.75
CA PRO A 112 -16.51 -3.62 1.38
C PRO A 112 -15.03 -3.60 0.98
N HIS A 113 -14.76 -3.69 -0.33
CA HIS A 113 -13.40 -3.70 -0.84
C HIS A 113 -12.60 -2.47 -0.41
N THR A 114 -11.39 -2.71 0.10
CA THR A 114 -10.54 -1.71 0.77
C THR A 114 -10.10 -0.58 -0.15
N ARG A 115 -9.87 -0.85 -1.45
CA ARG A 115 -9.52 0.14 -2.48
C ARG A 115 -10.73 0.95 -2.98
N ASN A 116 -11.43 1.62 -2.06
CA ASN A 116 -12.58 2.47 -2.37
C ASN A 116 -12.18 3.93 -2.69
N SER A 117 -13.18 4.82 -2.75
CA SER A 117 -13.00 6.26 -3.03
C SER A 117 -12.01 6.95 -2.07
N LEU A 118 -11.97 6.57 -0.80
CA LEU A 118 -11.09 7.18 0.21
C LEU A 118 -9.62 6.93 -0.11
N ILE A 119 -9.26 5.69 -0.42
CA ILE A 119 -7.89 5.31 -0.79
C ILE A 119 -7.50 5.93 -2.13
N LYS A 120 -8.44 5.99 -3.09
CA LYS A 120 -8.22 6.68 -4.37
C LYS A 120 -7.97 8.17 -4.16
N ALA A 121 -8.71 8.82 -3.26
CA ALA A 121 -8.52 10.23 -2.92
C ALA A 121 -7.14 10.47 -2.27
N LEU A 122 -6.73 9.61 -1.33
CA LEU A 122 -5.41 9.65 -0.72
C LEU A 122 -4.30 9.58 -1.79
N LEU A 123 -4.31 8.54 -2.62
CA LEU A 123 -3.31 8.38 -3.68
C LEU A 123 -3.33 9.57 -4.66
N GLY A 124 -4.51 10.06 -5.03
CA GLY A 124 -4.66 11.23 -5.90
C GLY A 124 -4.12 12.53 -5.28
N SER A 125 -4.22 12.70 -3.97
CA SER A 125 -3.62 13.84 -3.27
C SER A 125 -2.08 13.76 -3.27
N LEU A 126 -1.52 12.58 -3.04
CA LEU A 126 -0.07 12.35 -3.03
C LEU A 126 0.55 12.56 -4.41
N LYS A 127 -0.11 12.09 -5.48
CA LYS A 127 0.31 12.32 -6.87
C LYS A 127 0.35 13.80 -7.20
N ARG A 128 -0.68 14.56 -6.80
CA ARG A 128 -0.74 16.02 -6.99
C ARG A 128 0.38 16.74 -6.24
N GLN A 129 0.60 16.42 -4.96
CA GLN A 129 1.69 17.00 -4.18
C GLN A 129 3.07 16.74 -4.81
N MET A 130 3.31 15.51 -5.30
CA MET A 130 4.55 15.15 -5.97
C MET A 130 4.74 15.92 -7.28
N TYR A 131 3.68 16.04 -8.09
CA TYR A 131 3.69 16.82 -9.33
C TYR A 131 4.06 18.29 -9.08
N GLU A 132 3.41 18.95 -8.12
CA GLU A 132 3.71 20.35 -7.79
C GLU A 132 5.14 20.55 -7.29
N LYS A 133 5.66 19.60 -6.50
CA LYS A 133 7.05 19.63 -6.04
C LYS A 133 8.04 19.51 -7.20
N ASN A 134 7.78 18.62 -8.15
CA ASN A 134 8.63 18.42 -9.33
C ASN A 134 8.60 19.67 -10.22
N LYS A 135 7.41 20.17 -10.54
CA LYS A 135 7.19 21.42 -11.29
C LYS A 135 7.98 22.59 -10.69
N ARG A 136 7.91 22.78 -9.36
CA ARG A 136 8.68 23.84 -8.66
C ARG A 136 10.19 23.63 -8.75
N THR A 137 10.66 22.38 -8.73
CA THR A 137 12.08 22.05 -8.86
C THR A 137 12.59 22.34 -10.27
N ASP A 138 11.79 22.01 -11.28
CA ASP A 138 12.14 22.25 -12.68
C ASP A 138 12.21 23.74 -12.99
N TYR A 139 11.26 24.56 -12.49
CA TYR A 139 11.36 26.02 -12.60
C TYR A 139 12.61 26.59 -11.94
N LYS A 140 12.98 26.09 -10.75
CA LYS A 140 14.21 26.53 -10.06
C LYS A 140 15.47 26.18 -10.87
N ARG A 141 15.52 24.99 -11.46
CA ARG A 141 16.63 24.54 -12.31
C ARG A 141 16.72 25.38 -13.59
N ALA A 142 15.60 25.62 -14.27
CA ALA A 142 15.55 26.47 -15.44
C ALA A 142 16.03 27.90 -15.14
N ARG A 143 15.60 28.48 -14.01
CA ARG A 143 16.04 29.81 -13.58
C ARG A 143 17.54 29.87 -13.28
N LEU A 144 18.08 28.85 -12.60
CA LEU A 144 19.51 28.78 -12.29
C LEU A 144 20.34 28.63 -13.58
N ASN A 145 19.92 27.75 -14.49
CA ASN A 145 20.58 27.56 -15.78
C ASN A 145 20.58 28.85 -16.60
N PHE A 146 19.46 29.59 -16.61
CA PHE A 146 19.39 30.89 -17.27
C PHE A 146 20.36 31.91 -16.67
N SER A 147 20.47 31.97 -15.33
CA SER A 147 21.44 32.85 -14.63
C SER A 147 22.88 32.53 -15.01
N LEU A 148 23.25 31.24 -14.99
CA LEU A 148 24.61 30.78 -15.32
C LEU A 148 24.97 31.08 -16.78
N LEU A 149 24.02 30.87 -17.71
CA LEU A 149 24.22 31.22 -19.13
C LEU A 149 24.36 32.72 -19.33
N TYR A 150 23.62 33.53 -18.57
CA TYR A 150 23.75 34.98 -18.61
C TYR A 150 25.12 35.40 -18.07
N GLU A 151 25.52 34.96 -16.87
CA GLU A 151 26.83 35.27 -16.28
C GLU A 151 28.01 34.85 -17.18
N SER A 152 27.94 33.70 -17.84
CA SER A 152 28.97 33.25 -18.79
C SER A 152 29.11 34.14 -20.03
N LYS A 153 28.09 34.91 -20.40
CA LYS A 153 28.09 35.75 -21.61
C LYS A 153 28.61 37.17 -21.37
N TYR A 154 28.71 37.62 -20.12
CA TYR A 154 29.14 38.99 -19.77
C TYR A 154 30.54 39.07 -19.16
N TRP A 155 31.25 37.94 -19.04
CA TRP A 155 32.62 37.87 -18.53
C TRP A 155 33.63 37.27 -19.53
N GLU A 156 33.27 37.20 -20.82
CA GLU A 156 34.18 37.04 -21.98
C GLU A 156 34.35 38.39 -22.69
#